data_AF-A0A1I2HXB5-F1
#
_entry.id   AF-A0A1I2HXB5-F1
#
_cell.length_a   1.000
_cell.length_b   1.000
_cell.length_c   1.000
_cell.angle_alpha   90.00
_cell.angle_beta   90.00
_cell.angle_gamma   90.00
#
_symmetry.space_group_name_H-M   'P 1'
#
loop_
_entity.id
_entity.type
_entity.pdbx_description
1 polymer ?
#
loop_
_entity_poly.entity_id
_entity_poly.type
_entity_poly.pdbx_seq_one_letter_code
_entity_poly.pdbx_strand_id
1 'polypeptide(L)'
;MSGYNVNLNSALKATVSSTSTTITGLTASTAFSFSLKAKYAAGNMPTASNTVNVTTAAAGSSTATDLLFSEYIEGSSNNKALEI
;
A
#
# COMPACT_ATOMS: atom_id res chain seq x y z
N MET A 1 -27.92 -5.13 -10.11
CA MET A 1 -26.48 -5.48 -10.19
C MET A 1 -26.17 -6.52 -9.12
N SER A 2 -25.51 -7.60 -9.53
CA SER A 2 -24.80 -8.50 -8.61
C SER A 2 -23.39 -7.98 -8.39
N GLY A 3 -22.85 -8.09 -7.18
CA GLY A 3 -21.50 -7.66 -6.84
C GLY A 3 -21.11 -8.05 -5.41
N TYR A 4 -20.03 -7.47 -4.91
CA TYR A 4 -19.48 -7.72 -3.58
C TYR A 4 -19.14 -6.41 -2.89
N ASN A 5 -19.54 -6.29 -1.63
CA ASN A 5 -19.03 -5.30 -0.70
C ASN A 5 -17.78 -5.86 -0.04
N VAL A 6 -16.65 -5.21 -0.27
CA VAL A 6 -15.37 -5.52 0.36
C VAL A 6 -15.26 -4.69 1.63
N ASN A 7 -15.22 -5.35 2.78
CA ASN A 7 -15.09 -4.69 4.07
C ASN A 7 -13.66 -4.83 4.58
N LEU A 8 -13.10 -3.74 5.09
CA LEU A 8 -11.80 -3.62 5.74
C LEU A 8 -12.04 -3.24 7.21
N ASN A 9 -11.57 -4.05 8.17
CA ASN A 9 -11.76 -3.80 9.60
C ASN A 9 -13.24 -3.54 9.95
N SER A 10 -14.14 -4.34 9.37
CA SER A 10 -15.61 -4.24 9.50
C SER A 10 -16.28 -3.03 8.83
N ALA A 11 -15.52 -2.13 8.20
CA ALA A 11 -16.06 -0.99 7.45
C ALA A 11 -16.08 -1.26 5.95
N LEU A 12 -17.12 -0.79 5.25
CA LEU A 12 -17.19 -0.89 3.78
C LEU A 12 -16.06 -0.08 3.14
N LYS A 13 -15.19 -0.75 2.38
CA LYS A 13 -14.08 -0.12 1.67
C LYS A 13 -14.37 0.06 0.18
N ALA A 14 -15.03 -0.91 -0.45
CA ALA A 14 -15.34 -0.87 -1.88
C ALA A 14 -16.58 -1.73 -2.21
N THR A 15 -17.25 -1.39 -3.30
CA THR A 15 -18.25 -2.26 -3.95
C THR A 15 -17.76 -2.61 -5.35
N VAL A 16 -17.65 -3.89 -5.65
CA VAL A 16 -17.09 -4.40 -6.89
C VAL A 16 -18.05 -5.37 -7.56
N SER A 17 -18.05 -5.44 -8.89
CA SER A 17 -18.83 -6.43 -9.65
C SER A 17 -17.96 -7.61 -10.15
N SER A 18 -16.64 -7.44 -10.12
CA SER A 18 -15.65 -8.47 -10.43
C SER A 18 -15.33 -9.33 -9.21
N THR A 19 -14.71 -10.48 -9.46
CA THR A 19 -14.18 -11.38 -8.44
C THR A 19 -12.76 -11.00 -7.99
N SER A 20 -12.18 -9.95 -8.58
CA SER A 20 -10.87 -9.40 -8.24
C SER A 20 -10.94 -7.90 -8.01
N THR A 21 -10.14 -7.40 -7.08
CA THR A 21 -9.99 -5.97 -6.79
C THR A 21 -8.64 -5.68 -6.14
N THR A 22 -8.14 -4.46 -6.30
CA THR A 22 -6.96 -3.96 -5.60
C THR A 22 -7.37 -2.93 -4.56
N ILE A 23 -6.89 -3.07 -3.33
CA ILE A 23 -7.09 -2.09 -2.25
C ILE A 23 -5.76 -1.37 -2.01
N THR A 24 -5.76 -0.04 -2.19
CA THR A 24 -4.57 0.81 -2.03
C THR A 24 -4.71 1.75 -0.82
N GLY A 25 -3.62 2.45 -0.49
CA GLY A 25 -3.60 3.41 0.62
C GLY A 25 -3.62 2.77 2.01
N LEU A 26 -3.11 1.54 2.13
CA LEU A 26 -2.96 0.86 3.42
C LEU A 26 -1.63 1.26 4.07
N THR A 27 -1.63 1.38 5.40
CA THR A 27 -0.42 1.67 6.17
C THR A 27 0.50 0.47 6.19
N ALA A 28 1.82 0.71 6.12
CA ALA A 28 2.83 -0.34 6.21
C ALA A 28 2.86 -0.99 7.61
N SER A 29 3.38 -2.21 7.70
CA SER A 29 3.50 -2.97 8.97
C SER A 29 2.21 -3.03 9.80
N THR A 30 1.04 -3.04 9.14
CA THR A 30 -0.26 -2.96 9.80
C THR A 30 -1.10 -4.18 9.45
N ALA A 31 -1.70 -4.80 10.47
CA ALA A 31 -2.64 -5.89 10.28
C ALA A 31 -4.03 -5.36 9.87
N PHE A 32 -4.60 -5.97 8.84
CA PHE A 32 -5.93 -5.68 8.32
C PHE A 32 -6.77 -6.94 8.25
N SER A 33 -8.07 -6.80 8.48
CA SER A 33 -9.06 -7.86 8.33
C SER A 33 -9.97 -7.58 7.14
N PHE A 34 -10.08 -8.54 6.24
CA PHE A 34 -10.92 -8.47 5.04
C PHE A 34 -12.08 -9.45 5.13
N SER A 35 -13.28 -8.98 4.78
CA SER A 35 -14.45 -9.83 4.59
C SER A 35 -15.29 -9.34 3.41
N LEU A 36 -15.94 -10.27 2.71
CA LEU A 36 -16.82 -9.96 1.58
C LEU A 36 -18.27 -10.19 1.97
N LYS A 37 -19.15 -9.32 1.49
CA LYS A 37 -20.60 -9.53 1.51
C LYS A 37 -21.11 -9.45 0.08
N ALA A 38 -21.71 -10.52 -0.42
CA ALA A 38 -22.33 -10.45 -1.73
C ALA A 38 -23.50 -9.46 -1.71
N LYS A 39 -23.74 -8.79 -2.82
CA LYS A 39 -24.80 -7.82 -3.04
C LYS A 39 -25.59 -8.30 -4.24
N TYR A 40 -26.83 -8.74 -4.02
CA TYR A 40 -27.77 -9.07 -5.08
C TYR A 40 -28.89 -8.05 -5.13
N ALA A 41 -29.47 -7.84 -6.31
CA ALA A 41 -30.64 -7.01 -6.49
C ALA A 41 -31.88 -7.78 -6.02
N ALA A 42 -32.14 -7.79 -4.71
CA ALA A 42 -33.43 -7.87 -4.02
C ALA A 42 -33.29 -8.58 -2.66
N GLY A 43 -33.73 -7.90 -1.60
CA GLY A 43 -34.33 -8.50 -0.41
C GLY A 43 -33.40 -9.08 0.66
N ASN A 44 -32.33 -9.77 0.29
CA ASN A 44 -31.48 -10.48 1.27
C ASN A 44 -30.01 -10.12 1.09
N MET A 45 -29.46 -9.38 2.06
CA MET A 45 -28.00 -9.29 2.21
C MET A 45 -27.50 -10.62 2.78
N PRO A 46 -26.71 -11.41 2.03
CA PRO A 46 -26.12 -12.63 2.56
C PRO A 46 -25.15 -12.33 3.70
N THR A 47 -24.95 -13.34 4.56
CA THR A 47 -23.97 -13.34 5.64
C THR A 47 -22.57 -12.99 5.09
N ALA A 48 -21.75 -12.32 5.91
CA ALA A 48 -20.36 -12.07 5.54
C ALA A 48 -19.61 -13.40 5.30
N SER A 49 -18.61 -13.36 4.43
CA SER A 49 -17.64 -14.45 4.26
C SER A 49 -16.83 -14.67 5.54
N ASN A 50 -16.01 -15.72 5.55
CA ASN A 50 -14.90 -15.81 6.50
C ASN A 50 -14.00 -14.57 6.41
N THR A 51 -13.38 -14.22 7.53
CA THR A 51 -12.40 -13.14 7.61
C THR A 51 -11.03 -13.64 7.19
N VAL A 52 -10.33 -12.85 6.38
CA VAL A 52 -8.92 -13.06 6.04
C VAL A 52 -8.10 -11.95 6.69
N ASN A 53 -7.08 -12.32 7.47
CA ASN A 53 -6.16 -11.38 8.10
C ASN A 53 -4.88 -11.28 7.28
N VAL A 54 -4.46 -10.06 6.96
CA VAL A 54 -3.25 -9.77 6.18
C VAL A 54 -2.48 -8.66 6.86
N THR A 55 -1.17 -8.82 7.02
CA THR A 55 -0.28 -7.76 7.47
C THR A 55 0.47 -7.20 6.28
N THR A 56 0.40 -5.89 6.08
CA THR A 56 1.18 -5.21 5.04
C THR A 56 2.68 -5.32 5.33
N ALA A 57 3.49 -5.39 4.27
CA ALA A 57 4.93 -5.36 4.42
C ALA A 57 5.39 -4.05 5.08
N ALA A 58 6.60 -4.08 5.64
CA ALA A 58 7.26 -2.86 6.08
C ALA A 58 7.44 -1.89 4.90
N ALA A 59 7.42 -0.59 5.18
CA ALA A 59 7.76 0.40 4.19
C ALA A 59 9.19 0.13 3.71
N GLY A 60 9.41 0.16 2.39
CA GLY A 60 10.77 0.06 1.85
C GLY A 60 11.60 1.23 2.37
N SER A 61 12.72 0.95 3.03
CA SER A 61 13.71 1.97 3.35
C SER A 61 14.56 2.19 2.11
N SER A 62 14.30 3.28 1.39
CA SER A 62 15.23 3.74 0.35
C SER A 62 16.40 4.45 1.04
N THR A 63 17.38 3.68 1.49
CA THR A 63 18.70 4.25 1.79
C THR A 63 19.36 4.54 0.46
N ALA A 64 19.67 5.81 0.19
CA ALA A 64 20.53 6.16 -0.94
C ALA A 64 21.86 5.42 -0.77
N THR A 65 22.19 4.53 -1.71
CA THR A 65 23.40 3.69 -1.62
C THR A 65 24.66 4.46 -1.97
N ASP A 66 24.54 5.51 -2.78
CA ASP A 66 25.69 6.30 -3.23
C ASP A 66 25.45 7.80 -3.04
N LEU A 67 26.43 8.45 -2.42
CA LEU A 67 26.66 9.89 -2.52
C LEU A 67 27.77 10.08 -3.56
N LEU A 68 27.41 10.47 -4.79
CA LEU A 68 28.38 10.70 -5.85
C LEU A 68 28.89 12.14 -5.80
N PHE A 69 30.17 12.31 -5.45
CA PHE A 69 30.89 13.56 -5.64
C PHE A 69 31.86 13.40 -6.82
N SER A 70 31.62 14.10 -7.92
CA SER A 70 32.63 14.25 -8.96
C SER A 70 33.60 15.33 -8.52
N GLU A 71 34.84 14.94 -8.23
CA GLU A 71 35.90 15.89 -7.93
C GLU A 71 36.17 16.76 -9.16
N TYR A 72 35.86 18.05 -9.07
CA TYR A 72 36.26 19.02 -10.08
C TYR A 72 37.57 19.67 -9.64
N ILE A 73 38.70 19.18 -10.13
CA ILE A 73 40.00 19.82 -9.92
C ILE A 73 40.21 20.85 -11.03
N GLU A 74 39.88 22.11 -10.76
CA GLU A 74 40.49 23.23 -11.47
C GLU A 74 41.77 23.62 -10.74
N GLY A 75 42.90 23.47 -11.43
CA GLY A 75 44.22 23.75 -10.87
C GLY A 75 44.35 25.19 -10.41
N SER A 76 44.34 25.40 -9.09
CA SER A 76 44.86 26.59 -8.41
C SER A 76 44.80 26.36 -6.91
N SER A 77 45.83 26.83 -6.21
CA SER A 77 46.34 26.47 -4.87
C SER A 77 45.39 26.58 -3.67
N ASN A 78 44.08 26.72 -3.88
CA ASN A 78 43.07 26.83 -2.82
C ASN A 78 42.02 25.71 -2.94
N ASN A 79 42.45 24.46 -3.19
CA ASN A 79 41.56 23.29 -3.26
C ASN A 79 40.71 23.20 -1.97
N LYS A 80 39.48 23.73 -2.04
CA LYS A 80 38.51 23.63 -0.95
C LYS A 80 38.03 22.19 -0.92
N ALA A 81 38.60 21.38 -0.04
CA ALA A 81 38.05 20.07 0.25
C ALA A 81 36.55 20.22 0.55
N LEU A 82 35.75 19.35 -0.05
CA LEU A 82 34.34 19.24 0.26
C LEU A 82 34.23 18.58 1.64
N GLU A 83 33.72 19.32 2.62
CA GLU A 83 33.39 18.77 3.93
C GLU A 83 31.97 18.22 3.86
N ILE A 84 31.82 16.94 4.21
CA ILE A 84 30.54 16.24 4.27
C ILE A 84 29.96 16.42 5.67
#